data_AF-A0A7S2PTE4-F1
#
_entry.id   AF-A0A7S2PTE4-F1
#
_cell.length_a   1.000
_cell.length_b   1.000
_cell.length_c   1.000
_cell.angle_alpha   90.00
_cell.angle_beta   90.00
_cell.angle_gamma   90.00
#
_symmetry.space_group_name_H-M   'P 1'
#
loop_
_entity.id
_entity.type
_entity.pdbx_description
1 polymer ?
#
loop_
_entity_poly.entity_id
_entity_poly.type
_entity_poly.pdbx_seq_one_letter_code
_entity_poly.pdbx_strand_id
1 'polypeptide(L)'
;LHAGLVVAGSTRGVPTRRLLAARSPAEQRTLFEQEASQAQTLVAALQRCFAGSQELHLSPDDLEGLPDHLAKQWLRPLGSLGGWRSNSCRLTAGQTAVAQVLPHCRRPSTRARVFEAYYAQFAAAGVHEAALELLRTRQ
;
A
#
# COMPACT_ATOMS: atom_id res chain seq x y z
N LEU A 1 12.51 -4.85 -29.75
CA LEU A 1 11.73 -4.29 -28.62
C LEU A 1 12.42 -4.66 -27.31
N HIS A 2 13.46 -3.92 -26.92
CA HIS A 2 14.07 -4.01 -25.59
C HIS A 2 14.14 -2.59 -25.03
N ALA A 3 13.02 -2.11 -24.49
CA ALA A 3 13.04 -0.92 -23.65
C ALA A 3 13.63 -1.34 -22.29
N GLY A 4 14.97 -1.38 -22.23
CA GLY A 4 15.69 -1.60 -20.99
C GLY A 4 15.35 -0.47 -20.02
N LEU A 5 14.93 -0.84 -18.80
CA LEU A 5 14.80 0.11 -17.69
C LEU A 5 16.18 0.77 -17.47
N VAL A 6 16.34 2.01 -17.93
CA VAL A 6 17.54 2.79 -17.62
C VAL A 6 17.43 3.23 -16.17
N VAL A 7 18.02 2.47 -15.26
CA VAL A 7 18.19 2.88 -13.87
C VAL A 7 19.28 3.96 -13.85
N ALA A 8 18.88 5.20 -13.60
CA ALA A 8 19.83 6.31 -13.54
C ALA A 8 20.81 6.10 -12.38
N GLY A 9 22.11 6.07 -12.69
CA GLY A 9 23.18 5.92 -11.70
C GLY A 9 23.27 7.09 -10.71
N SER A 10 24.20 6.97 -9.76
CA SER A 10 24.61 8.07 -8.88
C SER A 10 26.08 8.39 -9.12
N THR A 11 26.42 9.67 -9.06
CA THR A 11 27.79 10.18 -9.20
C THR A 11 28.11 11.01 -7.98
N ARG A 12 29.07 10.54 -7.17
CA ARG A 12 29.45 11.16 -5.88
C ARG A 12 28.27 11.35 -4.91
N GLY A 13 27.36 10.37 -4.85
CA GLY A 13 26.16 10.43 -4.01
C GLY A 13 25.04 11.32 -4.57
N VAL A 14 25.26 12.03 -5.68
CA VAL A 14 24.23 12.82 -6.35
C VAL A 14 23.59 11.98 -7.45
N PRO A 15 22.26 11.82 -7.48
CA PRO A 15 21.56 11.13 -8.56
C PRO A 15 21.90 11.77 -9.91
N THR A 16 22.32 10.99 -10.90
CA THR A 16 22.75 11.50 -12.21
C THR A 16 21.65 12.33 -12.90
N ARG A 17 20.37 12.04 -12.63
CA ARG A 17 19.24 12.87 -13.07
C ARG A 17 19.27 14.31 -12.55
N ARG A 18 19.69 14.55 -11.30
CA ARG A 18 19.82 15.91 -10.76
C ARG A 18 20.93 16.69 -11.46
N LEU A 19 22.02 16.01 -11.83
CA LEU A 19 23.13 16.63 -12.56
C LEU A 19 22.75 16.95 -14.01
N LEU A 20 21.96 16.09 -14.65
CA LEU A 20 21.42 16.32 -15.99
C LEU A 20 20.41 17.46 -16.01
N ALA A 21 19.48 17.50 -15.04
CA ALA A 21 18.53 18.61 -14.90
C ALA A 21 19.24 19.97 -14.77
N ALA A 22 20.29 20.05 -13.95
CA ALA A 22 21.07 21.27 -13.76
C ALA A 22 21.77 21.77 -15.05
N ARG A 23 22.04 20.90 -16.02
CA ARG A 23 22.69 21.26 -17.31
C ARG A 23 21.74 21.32 -18.50
N SER A 24 20.48 20.95 -18.30
CA SER A 24 19.48 20.88 -19.35
C SER A 24 18.84 22.24 -19.68
N PRO A 25 18.37 22.46 -20.91
CA PRO A 25 17.56 23.62 -21.29
C PRO A 25 16.31 23.76 -20.41
N ALA A 26 15.76 24.96 -20.32
CA ALA A 26 14.63 25.26 -19.43
C ALA A 26 13.44 24.30 -19.62
N GLU A 27 13.15 23.89 -20.85
CA GLU A 27 12.07 22.94 -21.19
C GLU A 27 12.31 21.52 -20.69
N GLN A 28 13.57 21.09 -20.54
CA GLN A 28 13.90 19.78 -19.97
C GLN A 28 13.88 19.82 -18.44
N ARG A 29 14.22 20.97 -17.84
CA ARG A 29 14.11 21.16 -16.38
C ARG A 29 12.66 21.07 -15.90
N THR A 30 11.73 21.69 -16.61
CA THR A 30 10.30 21.63 -16.28
C THR A 30 9.77 20.19 -16.35
N LEU A 31 10.21 19.41 -17.34
CA LEU A 31 9.87 17.97 -17.43
C LEU A 31 10.44 17.17 -16.26
N PHE A 32 11.67 17.42 -15.82
CA PHE A 32 12.26 16.75 -14.65
C PHE A 32 11.54 17.11 -13.34
N GLU A 33 11.14 18.37 -13.18
CA GLU A 33 10.37 18.83 -12.02
C GLU A 33 8.97 18.22 -11.99
N GLN A 34 8.31 18.14 -13.16
CA GLN A 34 7.01 17.49 -13.32
C GLN A 34 7.10 16.00 -13.01
N GLU A 35 8.11 15.29 -13.54
CA GLU A 35 8.34 13.87 -13.25
C GLU A 35 8.58 13.66 -11.75
N ALA A 36 9.38 14.51 -11.10
CA ALA A 36 9.65 14.41 -9.67
C ALA A 36 8.39 14.61 -8.83
N SER A 37 7.55 15.57 -9.18
CA SER A 37 6.25 15.83 -8.53
C SER A 37 5.31 14.64 -8.68
N GLN A 38 5.15 14.12 -9.90
CA GLN A 38 4.30 12.95 -10.18
C GLN A 38 4.80 11.70 -9.46
N ALA A 39 6.12 11.49 -9.36
CA ALA A 39 6.70 10.40 -8.60
C ALA A 39 6.38 10.52 -7.10
N GLN A 40 6.44 11.73 -6.54
CA GLN A 40 6.04 11.96 -5.14
C GLN A 40 4.55 11.68 -4.91
N THR A 41 3.68 12.12 -5.83
CA THR A 41 2.24 11.83 -5.79
C THR A 41 1.96 10.33 -5.81
N LEU A 42 2.63 9.58 -6.70
CA LEU A 42 2.50 8.12 -6.76
C LEU A 42 2.96 7.46 -5.45
N VAL A 43 4.10 7.88 -4.90
CA VAL A 43 4.61 7.34 -3.62
C VAL A 43 3.63 7.61 -2.49
N ALA A 44 3.07 8.82 -2.41
CA ALA A 44 2.08 9.17 -1.39
C ALA A 44 0.77 8.37 -1.54
N ALA A 45 0.33 8.09 -2.77
CA ALA A 45 -0.82 7.24 -3.04
C ALA A 45 -0.57 5.78 -2.62
N LEU A 46 0.61 5.23 -2.94
CA LEU A 46 0.99 3.88 -2.53
C LEU A 46 1.10 3.73 -1.01
N GLN A 47 1.73 4.69 -0.33
CA GLN A 47 1.84 4.68 1.12
C GLN A 47 0.47 4.65 1.81
N ARG A 48 -0.49 5.44 1.31
CA ARG A 48 -1.88 5.41 1.81
C ARG A 48 -2.54 4.04 1.60
N CYS A 49 -2.32 3.38 0.46
CA CYS A 49 -2.83 2.03 0.22
C CYS A 49 -2.21 1.00 1.16
N PHE A 50 -0.89 1.08 1.39
CA PHE A 50 -0.19 0.12 2.24
C PHE A 50 -0.60 0.25 3.72
N ALA A 51 -0.88 1.47 4.18
CA ALA A 51 -1.39 1.69 5.53
C ALA A 51 -2.75 1.03 5.76
N GLY A 52 -3.59 0.96 4.72
CA GLY A 52 -4.95 0.46 4.82
C GLY A 52 -5.93 1.56 5.23
N SER A 53 -7.04 1.69 4.52
CA SER A 53 -8.13 2.62 4.86
C SER A 53 -9.44 1.92 5.21
N GLN A 54 -9.60 0.67 4.80
CA GLN A 54 -10.82 -0.11 5.04
C GLN A 54 -10.72 -0.93 6.32
N GLU A 55 -11.67 -0.77 7.23
CA GLU A 55 -11.82 -1.62 8.40
C GLU A 55 -12.74 -2.81 8.09
N LEU A 56 -12.28 -4.01 8.44
CA LEU A 56 -13.04 -5.25 8.40
C LEU A 56 -13.46 -5.64 9.81
N HIS A 57 -14.76 -5.85 9.97
CA HIS A 57 -15.32 -6.48 11.16
C HIS A 57 -15.32 -7.99 10.98
N LEU A 58 -14.59 -8.67 11.85
CA LEU A 58 -14.41 -10.12 11.87
C LEU A 58 -14.84 -10.68 13.23
N SER A 59 -15.32 -11.90 13.22
CA SER A 59 -15.51 -12.69 14.45
C SER A 59 -14.17 -13.31 14.89
N PRO A 60 -14.01 -13.73 16.16
CA PRO A 60 -12.81 -14.44 16.60
C PRO A 60 -12.60 -15.74 15.81
N ASP A 61 -13.70 -16.41 15.47
CA ASP A 61 -13.72 -17.62 14.66
C ASP A 61 -13.13 -17.37 13.26
N ASP A 62 -13.32 -16.17 12.69
CA ASP A 62 -12.79 -15.82 11.37
C ASP A 62 -11.26 -15.80 11.30
N LEU A 63 -10.58 -15.72 12.45
CA LEU A 63 -9.13 -15.70 12.57
C LEU A 63 -8.52 -17.08 12.80
N GLU A 64 -9.27 -18.16 12.61
CA GLU A 64 -8.80 -19.53 12.79
C GLU A 64 -7.48 -19.80 12.05
N GLY A 65 -6.50 -20.36 12.77
CA GLY A 65 -5.17 -20.68 12.25
C GLY A 65 -4.12 -19.58 12.40
N LEU A 66 -4.52 -18.36 12.78
CA LEU A 66 -3.56 -17.33 13.15
C LEU A 66 -2.90 -17.66 14.50
N PRO A 67 -1.59 -17.39 14.64
CA PRO A 67 -0.93 -17.40 15.94
C PRO A 67 -1.65 -16.50 16.94
N ASP A 68 -1.82 -16.96 18.18
CA ASP A 68 -2.55 -16.24 19.24
C ASP A 68 -2.06 -14.81 19.45
N HIS A 69 -0.75 -14.57 19.31
CA HIS A 69 -0.18 -13.23 19.46
C HIS A 69 -0.63 -12.26 18.35
N LEU A 70 -0.85 -12.75 17.12
CA LEU A 70 -1.39 -11.96 16.01
C LEU A 70 -2.90 -11.78 16.16
N ALA A 71 -3.63 -12.84 16.52
CA ALA A 71 -5.07 -12.74 16.75
C ALA A 71 -5.40 -11.73 17.87
N LYS A 72 -4.61 -11.72 18.96
CA LYS A 72 -4.75 -10.75 20.06
C LYS A 72 -4.52 -9.30 19.66
N GLN A 73 -3.74 -9.03 18.60
CA GLN A 73 -3.51 -7.67 18.10
C GLN A 73 -4.80 -7.02 17.58
N TRP A 74 -5.74 -7.83 17.07
CA TRP A 74 -6.96 -7.34 16.43
C TRP A 74 -8.24 -7.55 17.23
N LEU A 75 -8.18 -8.39 18.27
CA LEU A 75 -9.25 -8.55 19.23
C LEU A 75 -9.38 -7.30 20.10
N ARG A 76 -10.53 -6.62 20.02
CA ARG A 76 -10.89 -5.58 21.00
C ARG A 76 -11.90 -6.16 21.98
N PRO A 77 -11.67 -6.04 23.30
CA PRO A 77 -12.70 -6.38 24.27
C PRO A 77 -13.84 -5.36 24.11
N LEU A 78 -15.02 -5.82 23.69
CA LEU A 78 -16.24 -5.02 23.89
C LEU A 78 -16.56 -5.02 25.38
N GLY A 79 -16.89 -3.86 25.93
CA GLY A 79 -17.09 -3.64 27.36
C GLY A 79 -17.98 -4.69 28.02
N SER A 80 -17.57 -5.13 29.21
CA SER A 80 -18.28 -6.15 29.99
C SER A 80 -19.52 -5.57 30.66
N LEU A 81 -20.66 -5.65 29.99
CA LEU A 81 -21.96 -5.47 30.63
C LEU A 81 -22.78 -6.75 30.40
N GLY A 82 -22.71 -7.67 31.37
CA GLY A 82 -23.58 -8.84 31.46
C GLY A 82 -23.15 -10.05 30.62
N GLY A 83 -22.32 -10.93 31.20
CA GLY A 83 -22.25 -12.38 30.90
C GLY A 83 -21.84 -12.86 29.50
N TRP A 84 -21.90 -12.04 28.46
CA TRP A 84 -21.58 -12.38 27.07
C TRP A 84 -20.41 -11.51 26.59
N ARG A 85 -19.21 -12.09 26.57
CA ARG A 85 -18.05 -11.46 25.90
C ARG A 85 -18.17 -11.70 24.40
N SER A 86 -18.91 -10.86 23.68
CA SER A 86 -18.80 -10.83 22.22
C SER A 86 -17.51 -10.09 21.84
N ASN A 87 -16.41 -10.81 21.70
CA ASN A 87 -15.18 -10.20 21.18
C ASN A 87 -15.38 -9.89 19.70
N SER A 88 -15.37 -8.61 19.31
CA SER A 88 -15.31 -8.25 17.88
C SER A 88 -13.86 -8.00 17.50
N CYS A 89 -13.42 -8.57 16.38
CA CYS A 89 -12.12 -8.27 15.80
C CYS A 89 -12.27 -7.12 14.80
N ARG A 90 -11.45 -6.07 14.95
CA ARG A 90 -11.32 -5.00 13.95
C ARG A 90 -9.96 -5.12 13.29
N LEU A 91 -9.97 -5.34 11.98
CA LEU A 91 -8.78 -5.49 11.17
C LEU A 91 -8.77 -4.39 10.10
N THR A 92 -7.78 -3.51 10.13
CA THR A 92 -7.54 -2.59 9.01
C THR A 92 -6.86 -3.35 7.87
N ALA A 93 -7.45 -3.36 6.68
CA ALA A 93 -6.97 -4.10 5.52
C ALA A 93 -5.76 -3.43 4.86
N GLY A 94 -4.65 -3.31 5.59
CA GLY A 94 -3.37 -2.81 5.09
C GLY A 94 -2.40 -3.94 4.74
N GLN A 95 -1.18 -3.56 4.33
CA GLN A 95 -0.13 -4.51 3.95
C GLN A 95 0.20 -5.49 5.09
N THR A 96 0.23 -5.03 6.33
CA THR A 96 0.46 -5.86 7.52
C THR A 96 -0.63 -6.92 7.68
N ALA A 97 -1.90 -6.55 7.49
CA ALA A 97 -3.01 -7.48 7.56
C ALA A 97 -2.91 -8.53 6.46
N VAL A 98 -2.56 -8.14 5.24
CA VAL A 98 -2.36 -9.10 4.15
C VAL A 98 -1.22 -10.06 4.44
N ALA A 99 -0.06 -9.53 4.86
CA ALA A 99 1.13 -10.31 5.15
C ALA A 99 0.94 -11.31 6.30
N GLN A 100 0.06 -11.00 7.26
CA GLN A 100 -0.18 -11.83 8.43
C GLN A 100 -1.40 -12.76 8.26
N VAL A 101 -2.47 -12.31 7.61
CA VAL A 101 -3.72 -13.10 7.49
C VAL A 101 -3.65 -14.11 6.36
N LEU A 102 -3.18 -13.74 5.16
CA LEU A 102 -3.19 -14.66 4.01
C LEU A 102 -2.40 -15.96 4.23
N PRO A 103 -1.17 -15.94 4.78
CA PRO A 103 -0.40 -17.17 4.94
C PRO A 103 -0.84 -18.02 6.15
N HIS A 104 -1.49 -17.43 7.15
CA HIS A 104 -1.77 -18.10 8.43
C HIS A 104 -3.25 -18.43 8.66
N CYS A 105 -4.17 -17.62 8.16
CA CYS A 105 -5.59 -17.87 8.32
C CYS A 105 -6.04 -19.06 7.48
N ARG A 106 -6.71 -20.02 8.12
CA ARG A 106 -7.22 -21.23 7.46
C ARG A 106 -8.52 -21.00 6.71
N ARG A 107 -9.30 -19.98 7.10
CA ARG A 107 -10.61 -19.69 6.50
C ARG A 107 -10.48 -19.03 5.14
N PRO A 108 -10.95 -19.66 4.04
CA PRO A 108 -10.86 -19.09 2.71
C PRO A 108 -11.65 -17.78 2.56
N SER A 109 -12.84 -17.71 3.17
CA SER A 109 -13.70 -16.53 3.14
C SER A 109 -13.05 -15.31 3.80
N THR A 110 -12.38 -15.48 4.94
CA THR A 110 -11.63 -14.40 5.61
C THR A 110 -10.49 -13.91 4.73
N ARG A 111 -9.69 -14.82 4.16
CA ARG A 111 -8.59 -14.45 3.26
C ARG A 111 -9.08 -13.69 2.04
N ALA A 112 -10.16 -14.13 1.41
CA ALA A 112 -10.76 -13.44 0.27
C ALA A 112 -11.20 -12.01 0.64
N ARG A 113 -11.91 -11.84 1.76
CA ARG A 113 -12.33 -10.51 2.24
C ARG A 113 -11.15 -9.58 2.51
N VAL A 114 -10.08 -10.07 3.13
CA VAL A 114 -8.86 -9.27 3.39
C VAL A 114 -8.15 -8.91 2.09
N PHE A 115 -8.05 -9.85 1.16
CA PHE A 115 -7.47 -9.62 -0.17
C PHE A 115 -8.25 -8.56 -0.93
N GLU A 116 -9.57 -8.73 -1.07
CA GLU A 116 -10.43 -7.79 -1.79
C GLU A 116 -10.39 -6.40 -1.17
N ALA A 117 -10.49 -6.31 0.15
CA ALA A 117 -10.42 -5.03 0.85
C ALA A 117 -9.07 -4.34 0.66
N TYR A 118 -7.95 -5.08 0.62
CA TYR A 118 -6.64 -4.49 0.35
C TYR A 118 -6.51 -3.98 -1.08
N TYR A 119 -6.89 -4.77 -2.08
CA TYR A 119 -6.71 -4.39 -3.49
C TYR A 119 -7.72 -3.35 -3.98
N ALA A 120 -8.94 -3.32 -3.43
CA ALA A 120 -9.92 -2.28 -3.74
C ALA A 120 -9.39 -0.86 -3.44
N GLN A 121 -8.48 -0.73 -2.48
CA GLN A 121 -7.92 0.56 -2.09
C GLN A 121 -6.99 1.16 -3.15
N PHE A 122 -6.35 0.35 -4.00
CA PHE A 122 -5.47 0.85 -5.06
C PHE A 122 -6.25 1.55 -6.16
N ALA A 123 -7.50 1.13 -6.41
CA ALA A 123 -8.42 1.84 -7.27
C ALA A 123 -8.89 3.14 -6.60
N ALA A 124 -9.31 3.07 -5.34
CA ALA A 124 -9.85 4.23 -4.62
C ALA A 124 -8.81 5.34 -4.33
N ALA A 125 -7.53 4.99 -4.17
CA ALA A 125 -6.47 5.93 -3.82
C ALA A 125 -5.86 6.67 -5.03
N GLY A 126 -6.33 6.40 -6.25
CA GLY A 126 -5.84 7.05 -7.47
C GLY A 126 -4.44 6.61 -7.90
N VAL A 127 -4.00 5.40 -7.48
CA VAL A 127 -2.65 4.90 -7.79
C VAL A 127 -2.48 4.69 -9.29
N HIS A 128 -3.54 4.21 -9.95
CA HIS A 128 -3.52 3.94 -11.39
C HIS A 128 -3.36 5.24 -12.19
N GLU A 129 -4.12 6.29 -11.87
CA GLU A 129 -3.99 7.60 -12.51
C GLU A 129 -2.60 8.19 -12.29
N ALA A 130 -2.10 8.19 -11.04
CA ALA A 130 -0.78 8.73 -10.72
C ALA A 130 0.36 7.96 -11.45
N ALA A 131 0.23 6.64 -11.59
CA ALA A 131 1.19 5.83 -12.34
C ALA A 131 1.14 6.13 -13.84
N LEU A 132 -0.06 6.27 -14.41
CA LEU A 132 -0.23 6.60 -15.83
C LEU A 132 0.30 8.00 -16.16
N GLU A 133 0.07 8.99 -15.31
CA GLU A 133 0.63 10.34 -15.47
C GLU A 133 2.16 10.33 -15.47
N LEU A 134 2.77 9.61 -14.53
CA LEU A 134 4.22 9.47 -14.46
C LEU A 134 4.78 8.75 -15.70
N LEU A 135 4.09 7.71 -16.18
CA LEU A 135 4.50 6.99 -17.39
C LEU A 135 4.43 7.87 -18.64
N ARG A 136 3.39 8.70 -18.78
CA ARG A 136 3.25 9.64 -19.90
C ARG A 136 4.39 10.65 -19.95
N THR A 137 4.82 11.17 -18.79
CA THR A 137 5.94 12.14 -18.73
C THR A 137 7.30 11.48 -19.01
N ARG A 138 7.41 10.16 -18.90
CA ARG A 138 8.65 9.39 -19.15
C ARG A 138 8.80 8.88 -20.59
N GLN A 139 7.75 8.98 -21.40
CA GLN A 139 7.77 8.61 -22.83
C GLN A 139 8.37 9.74 -23.65
#